data_AF-A0AAD5R4L0-F1
#
_entry.id   AF-A0AAD5R4L0-F1
#
_cell.length_a   1.000
_cell.length_b   1.000
_cell.length_c   1.000
_cell.angle_alpha   90.00
_cell.angle_beta   90.00
_cell.angle_gamma   90.00
#
_symmetry.space_group_name_H-M   'P 1'
#
loop_
_entity.id
_entity.type
_entity.pdbx_description
1 polymer ?
#
loop_
_entity_poly.entity_id
_entity_poly.type
_entity_poly.pdbx_seq_one_letter_code
_entity_poly.pdbx_strand_id
1 'polypeptide(L)'
;MLFAYFFTLLMAISFLYEGQMTFDPATDVTNMTWTHYDRYCSMSSSNTIENQIHCSQLKGTSINWKGTVQTVRVVNIDNSFETLLGYLPESLSQTLRCFYDSNRTTIASADGMRANECSLTEHNVYTFEIEVSGPYGERMVSSAKGQLILSASHVFYDVLKLVDEGDVIRFIAFFDQYPVFRYPSRLKLLQLECLNCKQFQNGRNSHLRVTNSKLARRGVWYQVFKAFKFCFNFAFAPLLKM
;
A
#
# COMPACT_ATOMS: atom_id res chain seq x y z
N MET A 1 4.24 -41.99 14.80
CA MET A 1 2.85 -41.74 15.26
C MET A 1 2.66 -40.29 15.69
N LEU A 2 3.36 -39.79 16.71
CA LEU A 2 3.20 -38.41 17.20
C LEU A 2 3.51 -37.32 16.15
N PHE A 3 4.58 -37.52 15.37
CA PHE A 3 5.00 -36.59 14.31
C PHE A 3 3.94 -36.49 13.21
N ALA A 4 3.45 -37.62 12.71
CA ALA A 4 2.39 -37.66 11.71
C ALA A 4 1.11 -36.94 12.19
N TYR A 5 0.74 -37.13 13.47
CA TYR A 5 -0.43 -36.47 14.06
C TYR A 5 -0.27 -34.94 14.15
N PHE A 6 0.93 -34.46 14.48
CA PHE A 6 1.26 -33.04 14.51
C PHE A 6 1.17 -32.39 13.12
N PHE A 7 1.68 -33.08 12.08
CA PHE A 7 1.57 -32.60 10.70
C PHE A 7 0.14 -32.61 10.18
N THR A 8 -0.66 -33.63 10.50
CA THR A 8 -2.08 -33.66 10.10
C THR A 8 -2.90 -32.58 10.81
N LEU A 9 -2.59 -32.29 12.07
CA LEU A 9 -3.24 -31.21 12.83
C LEU A 9 -2.89 -29.84 12.23
N LEU A 10 -1.61 -29.60 11.92
CA LEU A 10 -1.17 -28.38 11.23
C LEU A 10 -1.84 -28.22 9.85
N MET A 11 -1.97 -29.30 9.09
CA MET A 11 -2.69 -29.28 7.80
C MET A 11 -4.17 -28.95 7.96
N ALA A 12 -4.84 -29.55 8.95
CA ALA A 12 -6.26 -29.27 9.22
C ALA A 12 -6.48 -27.82 9.67
N ILE A 13 -5.63 -27.30 10.56
CA ILE A 13 -5.66 -25.89 10.98
C ILE A 13 -5.39 -24.97 9.78
N SER A 14 -4.47 -25.35 8.89
CA SER A 14 -4.13 -24.57 7.69
C SER A 14 -5.30 -24.49 6.70
N PHE A 15 -5.97 -25.60 6.41
CA PHE A 15 -7.16 -25.62 5.54
C PHE A 15 -8.33 -24.81 6.10
N LEU A 16 -8.54 -24.87 7.43
CA LEU A 16 -9.56 -24.07 8.10
C LEU A 16 -9.22 -22.57 8.07
N TYR A 17 -7.94 -22.20 8.04
CA TYR A 17 -7.50 -20.80 8.01
C TYR A 17 -7.45 -20.20 6.60
N GLU A 18 -7.20 -21.01 5.56
CA GLU A 18 -7.25 -20.56 4.16
C GLU A 18 -8.66 -20.09 3.75
N GLY A 19 -9.71 -20.69 4.35
CA GLY A 19 -11.11 -20.37 4.04
C GLY A 19 -11.60 -18.99 4.53
N GLN A 20 -10.88 -18.31 5.42
CA GLN A 20 -11.31 -17.02 6.02
C GLN A 20 -10.68 -15.76 5.39
N MET A 21 -9.80 -15.87 4.40
CA MET A 21 -8.99 -14.73 3.93
C MET A 21 -9.09 -14.38 2.43
N THR A 22 -10.26 -14.55 1.83
CA THR A 22 -10.57 -13.89 0.54
C THR A 22 -11.55 -12.74 0.74
N PHE A 23 -11.29 -11.86 1.71
CA PHE A 23 -11.93 -10.55 1.70
C PHE A 23 -11.20 -9.70 0.66
N ASP A 24 -11.84 -9.45 -0.48
CA ASP A 24 -11.38 -8.48 -1.46
C ASP A 24 -12.08 -7.15 -1.20
N PRO A 25 -11.47 -6.22 -0.46
CA PRO A 25 -12.10 -4.94 -0.17
C PRO A 25 -12.34 -4.09 -1.42
N ALA A 26 -11.80 -4.46 -2.58
CA ALA A 26 -12.13 -3.80 -3.84
C ALA A 26 -13.49 -4.25 -4.40
N THR A 27 -14.04 -5.39 -3.99
CA THR A 27 -15.38 -5.86 -4.42
C THR A 27 -16.49 -5.38 -3.50
N ASP A 28 -16.20 -5.26 -2.19
CA ASP A 28 -17.19 -4.90 -1.16
C ASP A 28 -17.17 -3.39 -0.85
N VAL A 29 -17.31 -2.58 -1.89
CA VAL A 29 -17.32 -1.11 -1.77
C VAL A 29 -18.67 -0.63 -1.25
N THR A 30 -18.66 0.21 -0.22
CA THR A 30 -19.87 0.82 0.31
C THR A 30 -20.33 2.04 -0.50
N ASN A 31 -21.64 2.29 -0.51
CA ASN A 31 -22.25 3.48 -1.11
C ASN A 31 -22.15 4.74 -0.22
N MET A 32 -21.24 4.75 0.77
CA MET A 32 -21.03 5.92 1.63
C MET A 32 -20.47 7.07 0.79
N THR A 33 -21.05 8.26 0.86
CA THR A 33 -20.53 9.46 0.18
C THR A 33 -19.53 10.19 1.08
N TRP A 34 -18.70 11.04 0.47
CA TRP A 34 -17.76 11.86 1.25
C TRP A 34 -18.50 12.79 2.19
N THR A 35 -19.59 13.39 1.74
CA THR A 35 -20.47 14.25 2.56
C THR A 35 -21.09 13.51 3.76
N HIS A 36 -21.44 12.23 3.59
CA HIS A 36 -21.93 11.41 4.71
C HIS A 36 -20.81 11.15 5.72
N TYR A 37 -19.62 10.82 5.25
CA TYR A 37 -18.43 10.66 6.09
C TYR A 37 -18.09 11.94 6.85
N ASP A 38 -18.07 13.08 6.16
CA ASP A 38 -17.75 14.37 6.75
C ASP A 38 -18.73 14.73 7.86
N ARG A 39 -20.04 14.49 7.66
CA ARG A 39 -21.04 14.68 8.72
C ARG A 39 -20.82 13.73 9.90
N TYR A 40 -20.54 12.45 9.62
CA TYR A 40 -20.34 11.40 10.62
C TYR A 40 -19.07 11.60 11.46
N CYS A 41 -18.03 12.16 10.86
CA CYS A 41 -16.72 12.41 11.48
C CYS A 41 -16.42 13.90 11.69
N SER A 42 -17.40 14.80 11.55
CA SER A 42 -17.17 16.25 11.67
C SER A 42 -16.72 16.60 13.08
N MET A 43 -15.69 17.44 13.18
CA MET A 43 -15.08 17.87 14.45
C MET A 43 -15.68 19.19 14.96
N SER A 44 -16.99 19.39 14.75
CA SER A 44 -17.69 20.63 15.10
C SER A 44 -18.07 20.75 16.58
N SER A 45 -17.91 19.68 17.37
CA SER A 45 -18.14 19.67 18.82
C SER A 45 -16.86 20.00 19.61
N SER A 46 -17.03 20.50 20.83
CA SER A 46 -15.92 20.86 21.73
C SER A 46 -15.07 19.67 22.19
N ASN A 47 -15.60 18.44 22.14
CA ASN A 47 -14.89 17.23 22.50
C ASN A 47 -14.46 16.44 21.25
N THR A 48 -13.20 16.61 20.85
CA THR A 48 -12.63 15.99 19.65
C THR A 48 -12.37 14.49 19.79
N ILE A 49 -12.29 13.96 21.01
CA ILE A 49 -11.95 12.55 21.28
C ILE A 49 -13.15 11.63 21.01
N GLU A 50 -14.35 12.04 21.42
CA GLU A 50 -15.57 11.24 21.21
C GLU A 50 -15.86 11.04 19.71
N ASN A 51 -15.70 12.10 18.91
CA ASN A 51 -15.87 12.01 17.46
C ASN A 51 -14.78 11.16 16.79
N GLN A 52 -13.55 11.15 17.33
CA GLN A 52 -12.49 10.24 16.85
C GLN A 52 -12.83 8.77 17.13
N ILE A 53 -13.34 8.46 18.33
CA ILE A 53 -13.78 7.10 18.67
C ILE A 53 -14.96 6.68 17.78
N HIS A 54 -15.93 7.56 17.59
CA HIS A 54 -17.08 7.30 16.73
C HIS A 54 -16.67 7.04 15.26
N CYS A 55 -15.77 7.87 14.72
CA CYS A 55 -15.23 7.70 13.37
C CYS A 55 -14.40 6.41 13.22
N SER A 56 -13.80 5.94 14.32
CA SER A 56 -13.02 4.69 14.31
C SER A 56 -13.83 3.43 14.01
N GLN A 57 -15.16 3.48 14.16
CA GLN A 57 -16.06 2.40 13.79
C GLN A 57 -16.10 2.14 12.27
N LEU A 58 -15.63 3.09 11.45
CA LEU A 58 -15.53 2.91 9.99
C LEU A 58 -14.37 1.99 9.57
N LYS A 59 -13.53 1.56 10.51
CA LYS A 59 -12.50 0.55 10.27
C LYS A 59 -13.09 -0.67 9.55
N GLY A 60 -12.42 -1.15 8.51
CA GLY A 60 -12.92 -2.29 7.76
C GLY A 60 -13.84 -1.91 6.60
N THR A 61 -14.18 -0.63 6.44
CA THR A 61 -15.06 -0.16 5.38
C THR A 61 -14.25 0.22 4.14
N SER A 62 -14.72 -0.19 2.96
CA SER A 62 -14.21 0.28 1.67
C SER A 62 -15.10 1.36 1.10
N ILE A 63 -14.49 2.38 0.49
CA ILE A 63 -15.18 3.52 -0.11
C ILE A 63 -14.68 3.75 -1.53
N ASN A 64 -15.52 4.36 -2.37
CA ASN A 64 -15.18 4.79 -3.72
C ASN A 64 -15.53 6.26 -3.90
N TRP A 65 -14.52 7.12 -3.84
CA TRP A 65 -14.69 8.57 -3.82
C TRP A 65 -13.91 9.26 -4.93
N LYS A 66 -14.27 10.53 -5.14
CA LYS A 66 -13.57 11.45 -6.03
C LYS A 66 -13.08 12.64 -5.24
N GLY A 67 -11.84 13.04 -5.49
CA GLY A 67 -11.25 14.20 -4.85
C GLY A 67 -10.14 14.81 -5.70
N THR A 68 -9.72 15.99 -5.28
CA THR A 68 -8.61 16.73 -5.88
C THR A 68 -7.36 16.50 -5.05
N VAL A 69 -6.28 16.12 -5.72
CA VAL A 69 -4.97 15.91 -5.10
C VAL A 69 -4.40 17.24 -4.62
N GLN A 70 -3.99 17.28 -3.37
CA GLN A 70 -3.29 18.42 -2.77
C GLN A 70 -1.79 18.17 -2.80
N THR A 71 -1.34 17.04 -2.28
CA THR A 71 0.08 16.68 -2.27
C THR A 71 0.27 15.18 -2.43
N VAL A 72 1.40 14.79 -3.03
CA VAL A 72 1.86 13.40 -3.12
C VAL A 72 3.27 13.36 -2.56
N ARG A 73 3.54 12.50 -1.58
CA ARG A 73 4.87 12.37 -0.98
C ARG A 73 5.25 10.93 -0.69
N VAL A 74 6.55 10.66 -0.70
CA VAL A 74 7.12 9.42 -0.18
C VAL A 74 7.19 9.51 1.34
N VAL A 75 6.67 8.51 2.05
CA VAL A 75 6.69 8.46 3.52
C VAL A 75 7.53 7.34 4.09
N ASN A 76 7.77 6.29 3.30
CA ASN A 76 8.67 5.22 3.69
C ASN A 76 9.39 4.69 2.46
N ILE A 77 10.66 4.33 2.67
CA ILE A 77 11.49 3.64 1.69
C ILE A 77 12.04 2.41 2.41
N ASP A 78 11.63 1.23 1.96
CA ASP A 78 12.12 -0.05 2.47
C ASP A 78 13.07 -0.65 1.43
N ASN A 79 14.26 -1.03 1.86
CA ASN A 79 15.20 -1.80 1.05
C ASN A 79 15.57 -3.07 1.82
N SER A 80 14.79 -4.11 1.57
CA SER A 80 15.00 -5.40 2.25
C SER A 80 16.35 -6.01 1.88
N PHE A 81 16.92 -5.69 0.70
CA PHE A 81 18.23 -6.17 0.30
C PHE A 81 19.36 -5.47 1.07
N GLU A 82 19.30 -4.14 1.20
CA GLU A 82 20.23 -3.38 2.06
C GLU A 82 20.16 -3.86 3.52
N THR A 83 18.96 -4.15 4.02
CA THR A 83 18.77 -4.72 5.36
C THR A 83 19.49 -6.05 5.53
N LEU A 84 19.48 -6.91 4.50
CA LEU A 84 20.21 -8.20 4.53
C LEU A 84 21.73 -7.99 4.48
N LEU A 85 22.21 -7.05 3.68
CA LEU A 85 23.64 -6.73 3.58
C LEU A 85 24.20 -6.15 4.89
N GLY A 86 23.38 -5.47 5.69
CA GLY A 86 23.75 -4.98 7.01
C GLY A 86 24.13 -6.08 8.02
N TYR A 87 23.79 -7.35 7.78
CA TYR A 87 24.22 -8.47 8.61
C TYR A 87 25.60 -9.03 8.23
N LEU A 88 26.17 -8.59 7.11
CA LEU A 88 27.48 -9.06 6.62
C LEU A 88 28.62 -8.15 7.11
N PRO A 89 29.87 -8.63 7.16
CA PRO A 89 31.03 -7.78 7.40
C PRO A 89 31.16 -6.68 6.35
N GLU A 90 31.64 -5.49 6.75
CA GLU A 90 31.63 -4.27 5.90
C GLU A 90 32.32 -4.44 4.54
N SER A 91 33.42 -5.21 4.50
CA SER A 91 34.13 -5.46 3.24
C SER A 91 33.28 -6.25 2.23
N LEU A 92 32.50 -7.21 2.72
CA LEU A 92 31.62 -8.02 1.88
C LEU A 92 30.34 -7.24 1.52
N SER A 93 29.73 -6.56 2.48
CA SER A 93 28.53 -5.77 2.25
C SER A 93 28.78 -4.69 1.19
N GLN A 94 29.85 -3.92 1.30
CA GLN A 94 30.19 -2.87 0.32
C GLN A 94 30.46 -3.43 -1.08
N THR A 95 31.16 -4.57 -1.17
CA THR A 95 31.40 -5.24 -2.45
C THR A 95 30.08 -5.67 -3.10
N LEU A 96 29.16 -6.25 -2.31
CA LEU A 96 27.86 -6.69 -2.81
C LEU A 96 26.94 -5.52 -3.16
N ARG A 97 26.94 -4.43 -2.39
CA ARG A 97 26.20 -3.20 -2.72
C ARG A 97 26.57 -2.72 -4.12
N CYS A 98 27.87 -2.61 -4.39
CA CYS A 98 28.36 -2.15 -5.69
C CYS A 98 28.16 -3.15 -6.82
N PHE A 99 28.15 -4.45 -6.51
CA PHE A 99 27.93 -5.49 -7.51
C PHE A 99 26.48 -5.55 -7.97
N TYR A 100 25.53 -5.42 -7.03
CA TYR A 100 24.10 -5.52 -7.31
C TYR A 100 23.44 -4.18 -7.64
N ASP A 101 24.15 -3.06 -7.50
CA ASP A 101 23.69 -1.77 -8.02
C ASP A 101 23.94 -1.70 -9.53
N SER A 102 23.01 -2.27 -10.31
CA SER A 102 23.02 -2.24 -11.78
C SER A 102 22.91 -0.83 -12.35
N ASN A 103 22.37 0.10 -11.56
CA ASN A 103 22.09 1.45 -12.00
C ASN A 103 23.24 2.39 -11.63
N ARG A 104 24.39 2.23 -12.31
CA ARG A 104 25.46 3.24 -12.32
C ARG A 104 25.04 4.46 -13.13
N THR A 105 23.81 4.94 -12.97
CA THR A 105 23.45 6.23 -13.52
C THR A 105 24.31 7.26 -12.81
N THR A 106 25.30 7.76 -13.54
CA THR A 106 25.93 9.05 -13.32
C THR A 106 24.86 10.12 -13.51
N ILE A 107 23.81 10.13 -12.69
CA ILE A 107 22.95 11.29 -12.56
C ILE A 107 23.81 12.25 -11.76
N ALA A 108 24.65 13.00 -12.47
CA ALA A 108 24.92 14.35 -12.04
C ALA A 108 23.53 14.97 -11.89
N SER A 109 23.05 15.04 -10.65
CA SER A 109 21.87 15.82 -10.37
C SER A 109 22.13 17.21 -10.96
N ALA A 110 21.09 17.84 -11.54
CA ALA A 110 21.24 19.14 -12.20
C ALA A 110 21.88 20.23 -11.29
N ASP A 111 22.04 19.94 -9.99
CA ASP A 111 22.59 20.75 -8.92
C ASP A 111 24.05 20.41 -8.54
N GLY A 112 24.75 19.59 -9.34
CA GLY A 112 26.17 19.25 -9.09
C GLY A 112 26.40 18.27 -7.93
N MET A 113 25.36 17.80 -7.26
CA MET A 113 25.43 16.78 -6.22
C MET A 113 25.54 15.37 -6.85
N ARG A 114 26.55 14.60 -6.45
CA ARG A 114 26.73 13.22 -6.92
C ARG A 114 26.00 12.28 -5.96
N ALA A 115 25.06 11.50 -6.49
CA ALA A 115 24.48 10.39 -5.76
C ALA A 115 25.56 9.35 -5.46
N ASN A 116 25.41 8.63 -4.34
CA ASN A 116 26.33 7.57 -3.99
C ASN A 116 26.26 6.44 -5.05
N GLU A 117 27.41 6.13 -5.66
CA GLU A 117 27.56 4.91 -6.44
C GLU A 117 27.43 3.74 -5.45
N CYS A 118 26.60 2.73 -5.71
CA CYS A 118 26.28 1.63 -4.79
C CYS A 118 25.18 1.95 -3.74
N SER A 119 24.17 2.73 -4.13
CA SER A 119 23.03 3.08 -3.26
C SER A 119 21.88 2.07 -3.32
N LEU A 120 21.94 1.07 -4.22
CA LEU A 120 20.93 0.02 -4.39
C LEU A 120 19.51 0.57 -4.58
N THR A 121 19.39 1.76 -5.16
CA THR A 121 18.12 2.49 -5.25
C THR A 121 17.05 1.76 -6.06
N GLU A 122 17.46 0.92 -7.02
CA GLU A 122 16.56 0.07 -7.80
C GLU A 122 15.80 -0.95 -6.94
N HIS A 123 16.34 -1.31 -5.78
CA HIS A 123 15.74 -2.27 -4.85
C HIS A 123 14.82 -1.60 -3.82
N ASN A 124 14.63 -0.28 -3.91
CA ASN A 124 13.78 0.46 -2.99
C ASN A 124 12.30 0.20 -3.25
N VAL A 125 11.59 -0.17 -2.20
CA VAL A 125 10.13 -0.29 -2.16
C VAL A 125 9.56 0.94 -1.46
N TYR A 126 8.84 1.75 -2.22
CA TYR A 126 8.29 3.02 -1.75
C TYR A 126 6.88 2.86 -1.17
N THR A 127 6.60 3.59 -0.10
CA THR A 127 5.23 3.84 0.40
C THR A 127 4.92 5.33 0.24
N PHE A 128 3.76 5.63 -0.33
CA PHE A 128 3.34 7.00 -0.60
C PHE A 128 2.18 7.42 0.31
N GLU A 129 2.12 8.70 0.62
CA GLU A 129 0.93 9.36 1.15
C GLU A 129 0.44 10.39 0.13
N ILE A 130 -0.87 10.35 -0.14
CA ILE A 130 -1.56 11.29 -1.02
C ILE A 130 -2.56 12.03 -0.16
N GLU A 131 -2.43 13.34 -0.09
CA GLU A 131 -3.40 14.20 0.57
C GLU A 131 -4.47 14.61 -0.45
N VAL A 132 -5.72 14.28 -0.15
CA VAL A 132 -6.84 14.53 -1.06
C VAL A 132 -7.87 15.42 -0.38
N SER A 133 -8.32 16.42 -1.13
CA SER A 133 -9.40 17.31 -0.76
C SER A 133 -10.69 16.91 -1.49
N GLY A 134 -11.83 17.00 -0.80
CA GLY A 134 -13.14 16.67 -1.37
C GLY A 134 -14.28 17.46 -0.71
N PRO A 135 -15.54 17.22 -1.12
CA PRO A 135 -16.00 16.32 -2.18
C PRO A 135 -15.90 16.93 -3.60
N TYR A 136 -15.51 16.14 -4.61
CA TYR A 136 -15.51 16.58 -6.02
C TYR A 136 -16.76 16.12 -6.77
N GLY A 137 -17.57 17.07 -7.26
CA GLY A 137 -18.77 16.79 -8.07
C GLY A 137 -20.01 16.37 -7.27
N GLU A 138 -19.98 16.44 -5.94
CA GLU A 138 -21.18 16.26 -5.10
C GLU A 138 -21.94 17.59 -4.98
N ARG A 139 -23.29 17.52 -4.96
CA ARG A 139 -24.16 18.71 -4.90
C ARG A 139 -24.14 19.42 -3.55
N MET A 140 -23.68 18.75 -2.49
CA MET A 140 -23.51 19.33 -1.16
C MET A 140 -22.05 19.73 -0.99
N VAL A 141 -21.79 21.03 -1.07
CA VAL A 141 -20.47 21.60 -0.76
C VAL A 141 -20.36 21.62 0.76
N SER A 142 -19.50 20.78 1.34
CA SER A 142 -19.15 20.93 2.75
C SER A 142 -18.38 22.25 2.93
N SER A 143 -18.70 23.00 3.98
CA SER A 143 -18.09 24.30 4.28
C SER A 143 -16.61 24.19 4.66
N ALA A 144 -16.15 23.00 5.05
CA ALA A 144 -14.75 22.69 5.24
C ALA A 144 -14.31 21.75 4.12
N LYS A 145 -13.20 22.08 3.43
CA LYS A 145 -12.54 21.14 2.53
C LYS A 145 -12.04 19.98 3.38
N GLY A 146 -12.82 18.90 3.48
CA GLY A 146 -12.40 17.70 4.19
C GLY A 146 -11.10 17.20 3.58
N GLN A 147 -10.09 16.93 4.42
CA GLN A 147 -8.80 16.39 4.00
C GLN A 147 -8.72 14.92 4.40
N LEU A 148 -8.32 14.08 3.45
CA LEU A 148 -8.04 12.66 3.67
C LEU A 148 -6.60 12.35 3.30
N ILE A 149 -6.03 11.37 3.97
CA ILE A 149 -4.71 10.84 3.63
C ILE A 149 -4.90 9.43 3.08
N LEU A 150 -4.46 9.20 1.85
CA LEU A 150 -4.42 7.88 1.22
C LEU A 150 -2.99 7.33 1.30
N SER A 151 -2.81 6.18 1.93
CA SER A 151 -1.57 5.43 1.94
C SER A 151 -1.53 4.46 0.76
N ALA A 152 -0.58 4.65 -0.15
CA ALA A 152 -0.44 3.85 -1.35
C ALA A 152 0.86 3.02 -1.33
N SER A 153 0.74 1.78 -1.79
CA SER A 153 1.88 0.87 -1.94
C SER A 153 2.74 1.19 -3.17
N HIS A 154 3.92 0.57 -3.26
CA HIS A 154 4.84 0.72 -4.39
C HIS A 154 4.21 0.42 -5.77
N VAL A 155 3.15 -0.39 -5.83
CA VAL A 155 2.44 -0.72 -7.09
C VAL A 155 1.92 0.54 -7.81
N PHE A 156 1.65 1.61 -7.07
CA PHE A 156 1.16 2.87 -7.64
C PHE A 156 2.28 3.82 -8.10
N TYR A 157 3.55 3.41 -8.01
CA TYR A 157 4.71 4.27 -8.26
C TYR A 157 4.65 4.96 -9.64
N ASP A 158 4.39 4.22 -10.71
CA ASP A 158 4.39 4.77 -12.07
C ASP A 158 3.23 5.75 -12.30
N VAL A 159 2.08 5.53 -11.66
CA VAL A 159 0.95 6.46 -11.73
C VAL A 159 1.23 7.71 -10.92
N LEU A 160 1.71 7.56 -9.68
CA LEU A 160 1.89 8.67 -8.74
C LEU A 160 3.02 9.63 -9.14
N LYS A 161 3.98 9.17 -9.94
CA LYS A 161 4.97 10.06 -10.59
C LYS A 161 4.34 11.07 -11.55
N LEU A 162 3.18 10.74 -12.10
CA LEU A 162 2.52 11.51 -13.16
C LEU A 162 1.36 12.35 -12.63
N VAL A 163 0.98 12.15 -11.37
CA VAL A 163 -0.12 12.87 -10.71
C VAL A 163 0.45 14.11 -10.04
N ASP A 164 -0.09 15.26 -10.41
CA ASP A 164 0.33 16.56 -9.88
C ASP A 164 -0.74 17.14 -8.93
N GLU A 165 -0.36 18.18 -8.19
CA GLU A 165 -1.31 18.98 -7.40
C GLU A 165 -2.41 19.56 -8.31
N GLY A 166 -3.66 19.46 -7.85
CA GLY A 166 -4.84 19.93 -8.58
C GLY A 166 -5.47 18.89 -9.51
N ASP A 167 -4.82 17.74 -9.73
CA ASP A 167 -5.41 16.65 -10.52
C ASP A 167 -6.61 16.03 -9.81
N VAL A 168 -7.59 15.57 -10.60
CA VAL A 168 -8.81 14.92 -10.08
C VAL A 168 -8.70 13.42 -10.25
N ILE A 169 -8.80 12.71 -9.13
CA ILE A 169 -8.70 11.25 -9.07
C ILE A 169 -9.98 10.64 -8.53
N ARG A 170 -10.33 9.46 -9.05
CA ARG A 170 -11.28 8.53 -8.44
C ARG A 170 -10.46 7.44 -7.77
N PHE A 171 -10.81 7.08 -6.54
CA PHE A 171 -10.06 6.07 -5.80
C PHE A 171 -11.00 5.17 -5.02
N ILE A 172 -10.59 3.90 -4.92
CA ILE A 172 -11.15 2.96 -3.95
C ILE A 172 -10.13 2.83 -2.83
N ALA A 173 -10.56 3.08 -1.60
CA ALA A 173 -9.71 2.99 -0.43
C ALA A 173 -10.44 2.34 0.73
N PHE A 174 -9.67 1.81 1.67
CA PHE A 174 -10.16 1.06 2.81
C PHE A 174 -9.62 1.65 4.12
N PHE A 175 -10.45 1.76 5.14
CA PHE A 175 -10.03 2.25 6.46
C PHE A 175 -9.17 1.18 7.18
N ASP A 176 -7.85 1.25 6.96
CA ASP A 176 -6.85 0.33 7.51
C ASP A 176 -6.27 0.89 8.81
N GLN A 177 -6.74 0.41 9.97
CA GLN A 177 -6.18 0.86 11.24
C GLN A 177 -6.00 -0.25 12.26
N TYR A 178 -4.75 -0.71 12.32
CA TYR A 178 -4.11 -1.24 13.50
C TYR A 178 -2.71 -0.62 13.62
N PRO A 179 -2.27 -0.12 14.79
CA PRO A 179 -3.05 0.26 15.98
C PRO A 179 -3.26 1.78 16.03
N VAL A 180 -4.44 2.21 16.47
CA VAL A 180 -4.87 3.61 16.73
C VAL A 180 -5.38 4.39 15.51
N PHE A 181 -6.61 4.89 15.63
CA PHE A 181 -7.22 5.84 14.71
C PHE A 181 -6.47 7.17 14.79
N ARG A 182 -5.57 7.43 13.83
CA ARG A 182 -4.88 8.73 13.73
C ARG A 182 -5.73 9.69 12.92
N TYR A 183 -5.90 10.91 13.44
CA TYR A 183 -6.52 12.01 12.71
C TYR A 183 -5.44 12.84 11.98
N PRO A 184 -5.64 13.24 10.72
CA PRO A 184 -6.74 12.87 9.84
C PRO A 184 -6.69 11.39 9.44
N SER A 185 -7.87 10.83 9.13
CA SER A 185 -8.03 9.41 8.80
C SER A 185 -7.12 9.00 7.65
N ARG A 186 -6.31 7.98 7.90
CA ARG A 186 -5.46 7.35 6.89
C ARG A 186 -6.20 6.15 6.30
N LEU A 187 -6.43 6.18 5.00
CA LEU A 187 -7.05 5.08 4.26
C LEU A 187 -5.99 4.40 3.41
N LYS A 188 -6.06 3.08 3.28
CA LYS A 188 -5.20 2.33 2.38
C LYS A 188 -5.78 2.33 0.98
N LEU A 189 -5.00 2.78 0.01
CA LEU A 189 -5.38 2.85 -1.38
C LEU A 189 -5.42 1.44 -1.99
N LEU A 190 -6.54 1.10 -2.61
CA LEU A 190 -6.78 -0.19 -3.27
C LEU A 190 -6.78 -0.04 -4.78
N GLN A 191 -7.43 1.01 -5.28
CA GLN A 191 -7.49 1.33 -6.70
C GLN A 191 -7.40 2.83 -6.88
N LEU A 192 -6.71 3.25 -7.94
CA LEU A 192 -6.57 4.64 -8.34
C LEU A 192 -6.90 4.78 -9.82
N GLU A 193 -7.76 5.73 -10.14
CA GLU A 193 -8.13 6.12 -11.48
C GLU A 193 -7.95 7.63 -11.66
N CYS A 194 -7.17 8.02 -12.67
CA CYS A 194 -7.07 9.43 -13.05
C CYS A 194 -8.27 9.85 -13.92
N LEU A 195 -9.02 10.86 -13.47
CA LEU A 195 -10.14 11.44 -14.21
C LEU A 195 -9.70 12.63 -15.07
N ASN A 196 -8.98 13.57 -14.45
CA ASN A 196 -8.48 14.77 -15.10
C ASN A 196 -7.05 15.03 -14.65
N CYS A 197 -6.10 14.42 -15.33
CA CYS A 197 -4.68 14.67 -15.14
C CYS A 197 -4.06 15.00 -16.50
N LYS A 198 -3.32 16.10 -16.57
CA LYS A 198 -2.79 16.65 -17.82
C LYS A 198 -1.83 15.68 -18.53
N GLN A 199 -1.05 14.93 -17.74
CA GLN A 199 -0.01 14.03 -18.25
C GLN A 199 -0.56 12.78 -18.95
N PHE A 200 -1.82 12.40 -18.71
CA PHE A 200 -2.44 11.20 -19.28
C PHE A 200 -3.24 11.48 -20.57
N GLN A 201 -3.53 12.74 -20.89
CA GLN A 201 -4.38 13.11 -22.03
C GLN A 201 -3.69 12.91 -23.39
N ASN A 202 -2.35 12.88 -23.45
CA ASN A 202 -1.59 12.75 -24.70
C ASN A 202 -1.32 11.30 -25.14
N GLY A 203 -2.10 10.33 -24.65
CA GLY A 203 -2.06 8.92 -25.08
C GLY A 203 -0.82 8.11 -24.66
N ARG A 204 0.28 8.76 -24.25
CA ARG A 204 1.55 8.09 -23.88
C ARG A 204 1.44 7.18 -22.65
N ASN A 205 0.48 7.43 -21.75
CA ASN A 205 0.34 6.70 -20.47
C ASN A 205 -1.09 6.19 -20.21
N SER A 206 -1.90 5.98 -21.26
CA SER A 206 -3.30 5.58 -21.12
C SER A 206 -3.50 4.27 -20.35
N HIS A 207 -2.55 3.34 -20.44
CA HIS A 207 -2.55 2.06 -19.72
C HIS A 207 -2.42 2.23 -18.19
N LEU A 208 -1.78 3.31 -17.72
CA LEU A 208 -1.57 3.62 -16.30
C LEU A 208 -2.76 4.38 -15.69
N ARG A 209 -3.79 4.70 -16.49
CA ARG A 209 -4.93 5.49 -16.03
C ARG A 209 -5.69 4.83 -14.88
N VAL A 210 -5.72 3.50 -14.85
CA VAL A 210 -6.32 2.70 -13.78
C VAL A 210 -5.27 1.74 -13.25
N THR A 211 -4.95 1.87 -11.97
CA THR A 211 -4.06 0.93 -11.28
C THR A 211 -4.77 0.34 -10.08
N ASN A 212 -4.64 -0.98 -9.96
CA ASN A 212 -5.25 -1.76 -8.89
C ASN A 212 -4.14 -2.43 -8.09
N SER A 213 -4.28 -2.38 -6.78
CA SER A 213 -3.52 -3.23 -5.87
C SER A 213 -4.44 -4.31 -5.35
N LYS A 214 -4.02 -5.57 -5.50
CA LYS A 214 -4.63 -6.64 -4.72
C LYS A 214 -4.26 -6.38 -3.28
N LEU A 215 -5.25 -6.20 -2.40
CA LEU A 215 -4.96 -6.16 -0.97
C LEU A 215 -4.53 -7.55 -0.54
N ALA A 216 -3.24 -7.83 -0.68
CA ALA A 216 -2.66 -9.03 -0.16
C ALA A 216 -2.56 -8.82 1.35
N ARG A 217 -3.65 -9.16 2.08
CA ARG A 217 -3.56 -9.44 3.51
C ARG A 217 -2.77 -10.75 3.63
N ARG A 218 -1.46 -10.66 3.41
CA ARG A 218 -0.51 -11.73 3.67
C ARG A 218 -0.47 -11.84 5.18
N GLY A 219 -1.43 -12.56 5.76
CA GLY A 219 -1.30 -13.01 7.13
C GLY A 219 0.07 -13.66 7.26
N VAL A 220 0.79 -13.39 8.35
CA VAL A 220 2.11 -13.99 8.63
C VAL A 220 2.07 -15.50 8.38
N TRP A 221 0.94 -16.14 8.70
CA TRP A 221 0.61 -17.53 8.42
C TRP A 221 0.67 -17.95 6.94
N TYR A 222 0.28 -17.10 5.99
CA TYR A 222 0.39 -17.40 4.55
C TYR A 222 1.85 -17.49 4.10
N GLN A 223 2.73 -16.62 4.64
CA GLN A 223 4.17 -16.67 4.34
C GLN A 223 4.82 -17.89 4.99
N VAL A 224 4.46 -18.19 6.24
CA VAL A 224 4.89 -19.42 6.93
C VAL A 224 4.43 -20.66 6.16
N PHE A 225 3.20 -20.68 5.66
CA PHE A 225 2.68 -21.81 4.87
C PHE A 225 3.37 -21.95 3.51
N LYS A 226 3.67 -20.83 2.83
CA LYS A 226 4.42 -20.87 1.57
C LYS A 226 5.85 -21.36 1.77
N ALA A 227 6.52 -20.91 2.84
CA ALA A 227 7.83 -21.40 3.23
C ALA A 227 7.79 -22.88 3.61
N PHE A 228 6.77 -23.29 4.36
CA PHE A 228 6.54 -24.70 4.70
C PHE A 228 6.33 -25.57 3.46
N LYS A 229 5.45 -25.16 2.53
CA LYS A 229 5.21 -25.85 1.26
C LYS A 229 6.49 -25.98 0.43
N PHE A 230 7.32 -24.95 0.41
CA PHE A 230 8.62 -24.99 -0.26
C PHE A 230 9.56 -26.00 0.40
N CYS A 231 9.73 -25.95 1.73
CA CYS A 231 10.56 -26.91 2.46
C CYS A 231 10.06 -28.35 2.32
N PHE A 232 8.74 -28.56 2.36
CA PHE A 232 8.10 -29.86 2.17
C PHE A 232 8.37 -30.38 0.76
N ASN A 233 8.09 -29.59 -0.27
CA ASN A 233 8.38 -29.99 -1.65
C ASN A 233 9.88 -30.26 -1.86
N PHE A 234 10.77 -29.48 -1.26
CA PHE A 234 12.21 -29.71 -1.36
C PHE A 234 12.66 -31.01 -0.70
N ALA A 235 12.18 -31.28 0.53
CA ALA A 235 12.54 -32.48 1.29
C ALA A 235 11.91 -33.77 0.73
N PHE A 236 10.69 -33.69 0.19
CA PHE A 236 9.91 -34.86 -0.26
C PHE A 236 9.82 -35.02 -1.78
N ALA A 237 10.25 -34.05 -2.61
CA ALA A 237 10.36 -34.24 -4.06
C ALA A 237 11.24 -35.44 -4.48
N PRO A 238 12.34 -35.80 -3.80
CA PRO A 238 13.12 -36.99 -4.17
C PRO A 238 12.40 -38.30 -3.83
N LEU A 239 11.43 -38.28 -2.90
CA LEU A 239 10.70 -39.47 -2.43
C LEU A 239 9.41 -39.73 -3.22
N LEU A 240 8.89 -38.73 -3.93
CA LEU A 240 7.68 -38.81 -4.76
C LEU A 240 7.96 -39.04 -6.25
N LYS A 241 9.24 -39.19 -6.63
CA LYS A 241 9.69 -39.50 -8.00
C LYS A 241 10.18 -40.95 -8.17
N MET A 242 9.90 -41.83 -7.21
CA MET A 242 10.02 -43.30 -7.35
C MET A 242 8.66 -43.94 -7.53
#